data_AF-A0A353VUI1-F1
#
_entry.id   AF-A0A353VUI1-F1
#
_cell.length_a   1.000
_cell.length_b   1.000
_cell.length_c   1.000
_cell.angle_alpha   90.00
_cell.angle_beta   90.00
_cell.angle_gamma   90.00
#
_symmetry.space_group_name_H-M   'P 1'
#
loop_
_entity.id
_entity.type
_entity.pdbx_description
1 polymer ?
#
loop_
_entity_poly.entity_id
_entity_poly.type
_entity_poly.pdbx_seq_one_letter_code
_entity_poly.pdbx_strand_id
1 'polypeptide(L)' 'EVRENLPKFSDWPTFPQVFVNGELIGGCDIAIDLFEKGELQKITKEAVSNN' A
#
# COMPACT_ATOMS: atom_id res chain seq x y z
N GLU A 1 -20.82 2.62 -4.52
CA GLU A 1 -20.49 1.34 -3.85
C GLU A 1 -19.00 1.13 -3.56
N VAL A 2 -18.10 1.03 -4.54
CA VAL A 2 -16.67 0.75 -4.27
C VAL A 2 -16.02 1.78 -3.31
N ARG A 3 -16.34 3.07 -3.47
CA ARG A 3 -15.81 4.16 -2.62
C ARG A 3 -16.33 4.18 -1.18
N GLU A 4 -17.51 3.65 -0.92
CA GLU A 4 -18.09 3.61 0.44
C GLU A 4 -17.69 2.36 1.21
N ASN A 5 -17.34 1.28 0.49
CA ASN A 5 -17.00 -0.02 1.09
C ASN A 5 -15.49 -0.26 1.22
N LEU A 6 -14.63 0.40 0.43
CA LEU A 6 -13.17 0.30 0.54
C LEU A 6 -12.60 0.71 1.91
N PRO A 7 -13.06 1.81 2.53
CA PRO A 7 -12.53 2.24 3.83
C PRO A 7 -12.83 1.24 4.95
N LYS A 8 -13.97 0.56 4.88
CA LYS A 8 -14.42 -0.43 5.86
C LYS A 8 -13.70 -1.77 5.76
N PHE A 9 -13.14 -2.09 4.60
CA PHE A 9 -12.42 -3.35 4.37
C PHE A 9 -10.92 -3.24 4.67
N SER A 10 -10.39 -2.02 4.70
CA SER A 10 -8.94 -1.77 4.74
C SER A 10 -8.46 -1.08 6.03
N ASP A 11 -9.35 -0.82 7.00
CA ASP A 11 -9.10 0.00 8.21
C ASP A 11 -8.38 1.35 7.90
N TRP A 12 -8.53 1.87 6.68
CA TRP A 12 -7.81 3.04 6.20
C TRP A 12 -8.78 4.07 5.58
N PRO A 13 -9.06 5.19 6.27
CA PRO A 13 -10.14 6.09 5.91
C PRO A 13 -9.81 7.06 4.76
N THR A 14 -8.55 7.19 4.34
CA THR A 14 -8.09 8.25 3.42
C THR A 14 -7.45 7.72 2.14
N PHE A 15 -7.65 8.45 1.04
CA PHE A 15 -6.99 8.19 -0.24
C PHE A 15 -5.78 9.10 -0.42
N PRO A 16 -4.74 8.66 -1.14
CA PRO A 16 -4.61 7.39 -1.87
C PRO A 16 -4.27 6.20 -0.96
N GLN A 17 -4.79 5.02 -1.28
CA GLN A 17 -4.43 3.75 -0.62
C GLN A 17 -3.49 2.98 -1.55
N VAL A 18 -2.30 2.66 -1.08
CA VAL A 18 -1.28 1.95 -1.86
C VAL A 18 -1.25 0.50 -1.39
N PHE A 19 -1.38 -0.42 -2.33
CA PHE A 19 -1.32 -1.86 -2.09
C PHE A 19 -0.15 -2.47 -2.85
N VAL A 20 0.60 -3.36 -2.20
CA VAL A 20 1.68 -4.12 -2.83
C VAL A 20 1.45 -5.60 -2.51
N ASN A 21 1.48 -6.46 -3.53
CA ASN A 21 1.22 -7.90 -3.39
C ASN A 21 -0.14 -8.25 -2.75
N GLY A 22 -1.15 -7.38 -2.89
CA GLY A 22 -2.47 -7.59 -2.26
C GLY A 22 -2.56 -7.16 -0.79
N GLU A 23 -1.47 -6.69 -0.19
CA GLU A 23 -1.45 -6.12 1.16
C GLU A 23 -1.46 -4.58 1.11
N LEU A 24 -2.22 -3.94 2.00
CA LEU A 24 -2.23 -2.48 2.13
C LEU A 24 -0.92 -2.04 2.80
N ILE A 25 -0.11 -1.28 2.08
CA ILE A 25 1.08 -0.64 2.68
C ILE A 25 0.74 0.69 3.35
N GLY A 26 -0.36 1.33 2.96
CA GLY A 26 -0.88 2.54 3.61
C GLY A 26 -1.16 3.69 2.64
N GLY A 27 -1.01 4.92 3.13
CA GLY A 27 -1.26 6.15 2.39
C GLY A 27 -0.08 6.67 1.56
N CYS A 28 -0.25 7.84 0.94
CA CYS A 28 0.82 8.56 0.23
C CYS A 28 2.04 8.80 1.13
N ASP A 29 1.81 9.31 2.34
CA ASP A 29 2.89 9.68 3.26
C ASP A 29 3.71 8.47 3.71
N ILE A 30 3.05 7.32 3.90
CA ILE A 30 3.70 6.07 4.28
C ILE A 30 4.49 5.48 3.11
N ALA A 31 3.94 5.54 1.89
CA ALA A 31 4.66 5.08 0.71
C ALA A 31 5.93 5.91 0.48
N ILE A 32 5.90 7.21 0.73
CA ILE A 32 7.08 8.08 0.65
C ILE A 32 8.08 7.75 1.75
N ASP A 33 7.65 7.58 3.00
CA ASP A 33 8.54 7.19 4.11
C ASP A 33 9.19 5.82 3.86
N LEU A 34 8.44 4.83 3.35
CA LEU A 34 8.97 3.53 2.96
C LEU A 34 9.96 3.64 1.79
N PHE A 35 9.75 4.58 0.86
CA PHE A 35 10.68 4.85 -0.23
C PHE A 35 11.98 5.48 0.28
N GLU A 36 11.89 6.45 1.19
CA GLU A 36 13.05 7.10 1.81
C GLU A 36 13.87 6.11 2.65
N LYS A 37 13.21 5.16 3.33
CA LYS A 37 13.86 4.08 4.09
C LYS A 37 14.47 2.98 3.21
N GLY A 38 14.19 2.97 1.92
CA GLY A 38 14.62 1.90 1.01
C GLY A 38 13.80 0.61 1.11
N GLU A 39 12.78 0.58 1.98
CA GLU A 39 11.94 -0.60 2.26
C GLU A 39 10.93 -0.84 1.13
N LEU A 40 10.43 0.23 0.51
CA LEU A 40 9.48 0.12 -0.60
C LEU A 40 10.08 -0.64 -1.79
N GLN A 41 11.35 -0.38 -2.16
CA GLN A 41 11.99 -1.12 -3.24
C GLN A 41 12.16 -2.60 -2.91
N LYS A 42 12.37 -2.94 -1.63
CA LYS A 42 12.49 -4.33 -1.18
C LYS A 42 11.15 -5.06 -1.30
N ILE A 43 10.08 -4.47 -0.75
CA ILE A 43 8.72 -5.04 -0.80
C ILE A 43 8.25 -5.19 -2.25
N THR A 44 8.51 -4.19 -3.11
CA THR A 44 8.13 -4.25 -4.53
C THR A 44 8.92 -5.32 -5.29
N LYS A 45 10.22 -5.48 -5.00
CA LYS A 45 11.03 -6.56 -5.60
C LYS A 45 10.56 -7.94 -5.16
N GLU A 46 10.24 -8.12 -3.89
CA GLU A 46 9.70 -9.38 -3.36
C GLU A 46 8.35 -9.70 -4.03
N ALA A 47 7.47 -8.71 -4.15
CA ALA A 47 6.18 -8.86 -4.82
C ALA A 47 6.30 -9.29 -6.30
N VAL A 48 7.29 -8.74 -7.03
CA VAL A 48 7.54 -9.11 -8.43
C VAL A 48 8.23 -10.47 -8.55
N SER A 49 9.06 -10.86 -7.58
CA SER A 49 9.79 -12.15 -7.62
C SER A 49 8.93 -13.35 -7.27
N ASN A 50 7.80 -13.13 -6.58
CA ASN A 50 6.88 -14.19 -6.15
C ASN A 50 5.77 -14.49 -7.19
N ASN A 51 5.90 -14.01 -8.43
CA ASN A 51 4.90 -14.13 -9.50
C ASN A 51 5.45 -14.92 -10.70
#